data_AF-A0A9P9D738-F1
#
_entry.id   AF-A0A9P9D738-F1
#
_cell.length_a   1.000
_cell.length_b   1.000
_cell.length_c   1.000
_cell.angle_alpha   90.00
_cell.angle_beta   90.00
_cell.angle_gamma   90.00
#
_symmetry.space_group_name_H-M   'P 1'
#
loop_
_entity.id
_entity.type
_entity.pdbx_description
1 polymer ?
#
loop_
_entity_poly.entity_id
_entity_poly.type
_entity_poly.pdbx_seq_one_letter_code
_entity_poly.pdbx_strand_id
1 'polypeptide(L)'
;MPKLQVVEFAQLEATVSELAEVLLRHRLTLKEVTLRDGKLRGIGSWSFLLDILWNMSEVLCVTMKSCLIEDEWIHDRCEDMPDTVCITDQHTFGDAARRMKRQLTGY
;
A
#
# COMPACT_ATOMS: atom_id res chain seq x y z
N MET A 1 -10.98 24.96 -8.02
CA MET A 1 -10.16 24.25 -7.01
C MET A 1 -9.39 23.15 -7.69
N PRO A 2 -8.06 23.05 -7.52
CA PRO A 2 -7.29 21.94 -8.06
C PRO A 2 -7.74 20.63 -7.38
N LYS A 3 -7.93 19.58 -8.18
CA LYS A 3 -8.29 18.24 -7.71
C LYS A 3 -7.02 17.41 -7.64
N LEU A 4 -6.75 16.79 -6.50
CA LEU A 4 -5.59 15.92 -6.34
C LEU A 4 -5.83 14.63 -7.14
N GLN A 5 -5.01 14.41 -8.17
CA GLN A 5 -5.09 13.23 -9.05
C GLN A 5 -3.93 12.26 -8.83
N VAL A 6 -2.77 12.76 -8.44
CA VAL A 6 -1.56 11.97 -8.23
C VAL A 6 -1.03 12.30 -6.84
N VAL A 7 -0.68 11.26 -6.07
CA VAL A 7 -0.05 11.42 -4.76
C VAL A 7 1.14 10.47 -4.63
N GLU A 8 2.23 10.98 -4.07
CA GLU A 8 3.35 10.18 -3.61
C GLU A 8 3.49 10.38 -2.11
N PHE A 9 3.54 9.25 -1.41
CA PHE A 9 3.88 9.19 0.00
C PHE A 9 5.27 8.56 0.11
N ALA A 10 6.24 9.32 0.63
CA ALA A 10 7.61 8.88 0.79
C ALA A 10 8.02 8.94 2.27
N GLN A 11 8.86 8.01 2.72
CA GLN A 11 9.42 8.00 4.08
C GLN A 11 8.32 8.13 5.15
N LEU A 12 7.32 7.25 5.04
CA LEU A 12 6.11 7.38 5.81
C LEU A 12 6.34 7.10 7.30
N GLU A 13 6.27 8.17 8.10
CA GLU A 13 6.12 8.11 9.57
C GLU A 13 4.64 8.04 10.00
N ALA A 14 3.71 8.08 9.04
CA ALA A 14 2.27 8.03 9.31
C ALA A 14 1.77 6.61 9.59
N THR A 15 0.79 6.52 10.48
CA THR A 15 0.05 5.28 10.73
C THR A 15 -0.81 4.91 9.52
N VAL A 16 -1.15 3.62 9.40
CA VAL A 16 -2.06 3.15 8.35
C VAL A 16 -3.41 3.89 8.35
N SER A 17 -3.90 4.27 9.53
CA SER A 17 -5.16 5.00 9.69
C SER A 17 -5.09 6.43 9.12
N GLU A 18 -3.98 7.13 9.34
CA GLU A 18 -3.77 8.47 8.80
C GLU A 18 -3.67 8.44 7.27
N LEU A 19 -2.94 7.45 6.73
CA LEU A 19 -2.86 7.23 5.28
C LEU A 19 -4.24 6.93 4.68
N ALA A 20 -4.99 6.05 5.31
CA ALA A 20 -6.35 5.72 4.90
C ALA A 20 -7.25 6.97 4.86
N GLU A 21 -7.17 7.83 5.87
CA GLU A 21 -7.97 9.06 5.91
C GLU A 21 -7.64 9.99 4.73
N VAL A 22 -6.35 10.21 4.44
CA VAL A 22 -5.91 11.05 3.32
C VAL A 22 -6.39 10.47 1.99
N LEU A 23 -6.23 9.17 1.77
CA LEU A 23 -6.66 8.50 0.54
C LEU A 23 -8.19 8.60 0.35
N LEU A 24 -8.96 8.31 1.41
CA LEU A 24 -10.42 8.35 1.37
C LEU A 24 -10.96 9.76 1.12
N ARG A 25 -10.28 10.81 1.63
CA ARG A 25 -10.61 12.21 1.37
C ARG A 25 -10.54 12.56 -0.13
N HIS A 26 -9.68 11.88 -0.88
CA HIS A 26 -9.45 12.11 -2.30
C HIS A 26 -10.02 11.00 -3.20
N ARG A 27 -10.87 10.11 -2.66
CA ARG A 27 -11.35 8.89 -3.35
C ARG A 27 -12.02 9.08 -4.72
N LEU A 28 -12.60 10.26 -4.96
CA LEU A 28 -13.33 10.58 -6.19
C LEU A 28 -12.46 11.30 -7.23
N THR A 29 -11.18 11.55 -6.95
CA THR A 29 -10.29 12.29 -7.85
C THR A 29 -8.93 11.66 -8.03
N LEU A 30 -8.50 10.83 -7.07
CA LEU A 30 -7.20 10.21 -7.06
C LEU A 30 -7.12 9.10 -8.12
N LYS A 31 -6.14 9.19 -9.01
CA LYS A 31 -5.88 8.26 -10.11
C LYS A 31 -4.62 7.44 -9.91
N GLU A 32 -3.59 8.05 -9.33
CA GLU A 32 -2.28 7.43 -9.18
C GLU A 32 -1.78 7.62 -7.75
N VAL A 33 -1.31 6.52 -7.16
CA VAL A 33 -0.76 6.50 -5.80
C VAL A 33 0.61 5.85 -5.83
N THR A 34 1.61 6.55 -5.31
CA THR A 34 2.93 5.98 -5.07
C THR A 34 3.18 5.90 -3.57
N LEU A 35 3.55 4.72 -3.08
CA LEU A 35 4.00 4.45 -1.72
C LEU A 35 5.48 4.11 -1.81
N ARG A 36 6.34 4.96 -1.28
CA ARG A 36 7.79 4.82 -1.38
C ARG A 36 8.44 4.85 0.00
N ASP A 37 9.40 3.97 0.23
CA ASP A 37 10.17 3.93 1.49
C ASP A 37 9.22 3.88 2.71
N GLY A 38 8.08 3.21 2.55
CA GLY A 38 7.01 3.19 3.54
C GLY A 38 7.17 2.02 4.49
N LYS A 39 6.95 2.23 5.79
CA LYS A 39 6.99 1.18 6.81
C LYS A 39 5.64 1.12 7.51
N LEU A 40 4.96 -0.03 7.45
CA LEU A 40 3.72 -0.24 8.20
C LEU A 40 3.82 -1.48 9.09
N ARG A 41 3.16 -1.38 10.24
CA ARG A 41 3.14 -2.42 11.26
C ARG A 41 2.26 -3.59 10.85
N GLY A 42 2.90 -4.74 10.66
CA GLY A 42 2.27 -5.98 10.25
C GLY A 42 1.68 -5.96 8.85
N ILE A 43 1.50 -7.16 8.30
CA ILE A 43 0.94 -7.34 6.96
C ILE A 43 -0.53 -6.89 6.88
N GLY A 44 -1.23 -6.92 8.00
CA GLY A 44 -2.62 -6.45 8.13
C GLY A 44 -2.76 -5.01 7.68
N SER A 45 -1.84 -4.14 8.08
CA SER A 45 -1.84 -2.71 7.74
C SER A 45 -1.67 -2.48 6.24
N TRP A 46 -0.70 -3.14 5.61
CA TRP A 46 -0.55 -3.08 4.15
C TRP A 46 -1.77 -3.63 3.41
N SER A 47 -2.31 -4.76 3.88
CA SER A 47 -3.50 -5.36 3.26
C SER A 47 -4.72 -4.44 3.34
N PHE A 48 -4.90 -3.75 4.46
CA PHE A 48 -6.00 -2.80 4.67
C PHE A 48 -5.84 -1.58 3.77
N LEU A 49 -4.63 -1.02 3.66
CA LEU A 49 -4.36 0.12 2.78
C LEU A 49 -4.61 -0.23 1.31
N LEU A 50 -4.16 -1.40 0.87
CA LEU A 50 -4.38 -1.90 -0.49
C LEU A 50 -5.85 -2.17 -0.77
N ASP A 51 -6.62 -2.68 0.21
CA ASP A 51 -8.06 -2.89 0.07
C ASP A 51 -8.82 -1.56 -0.07
N ILE A 52 -8.40 -0.51 0.63
CA ILE A 52 -8.96 0.84 0.42
C ILE A 52 -8.71 1.31 -1.02
N LEU A 53 -7.45 1.25 -1.46
CA LEU A 53 -7.06 1.68 -2.81
C LEU A 53 -7.76 0.88 -3.90
N TRP A 54 -7.95 -0.42 -3.66
CA TRP A 54 -8.70 -1.31 -4.52
C TRP A 54 -10.16 -0.87 -4.71
N ASN A 55 -10.82 -0.47 -3.62
CA ASN A 55 -12.22 -0.05 -3.64
C ASN A 55 -12.42 1.38 -4.17
N MET A 56 -11.33 2.08 -4.53
CA MET A 56 -11.39 3.41 -5.15
C MET A 56 -11.42 3.29 -6.67
N SER A 57 -12.62 3.39 -7.27
CA SER A 57 -12.83 3.19 -8.72
C SER A 57 -12.03 4.13 -9.63
N GLU A 58 -11.61 5.29 -9.12
CA GLU A 58 -10.82 6.27 -9.87
C GLU A 58 -9.33 5.93 -9.90
N VAL A 59 -8.85 5.09 -8.98
CA VAL A 59 -7.43 4.72 -8.89
C VAL A 59 -7.11 3.72 -10.00
N LEU A 60 -6.24 4.15 -10.91
CA LEU A 60 -5.81 3.38 -12.08
C LEU A 60 -4.46 2.70 -11.83
N CYS A 61 -3.63 3.28 -10.97
CA CYS A 61 -2.27 2.81 -10.73
C CYS A 61 -1.88 2.98 -9.27
N VAL A 62 -1.36 1.91 -8.67
CA VAL A 62 -0.67 1.95 -7.39
C VAL A 62 0.75 1.43 -7.59
N THR A 63 1.73 2.23 -7.19
CA THR A 63 3.14 1.87 -7.22
C THR A 63 3.68 1.78 -5.81
N MET A 64 4.25 0.65 -5.44
CA MET A 64 4.95 0.45 -4.17
C MET A 64 6.45 0.31 -4.45
N LYS A 65 7.29 1.07 -3.75
CA LYS A 65 8.76 1.05 -3.88
C LYS A 65 9.40 0.99 -2.51
N SER A 66 10.30 0.02 -2.30
CA SER A 66 11.05 -0.11 -1.03
C SER A 66 10.14 -0.08 0.22
N CYS A 67 8.97 -0.72 0.15
CA CYS A 67 8.03 -0.77 1.26
C CYS A 67 8.35 -1.96 2.18
N LEU A 68 8.29 -1.73 3.49
CA LEU A 68 8.65 -2.69 4.52
C LEU A 68 7.46 -3.07 5.39
N ILE A 69 7.39 -4.36 5.74
CA ILE A 69 6.49 -4.87 6.77
C ILE A 69 7.27 -4.87 8.08
N GLU A 70 6.83 -4.08 9.05
CA GLU A 70 7.38 -4.12 10.42
C GLU A 70 6.72 -5.25 11.20
N ASP A 71 7.47 -6.31 11.51
CA ASP A 71 6.94 -7.45 12.26
C ASP A 71 6.81 -7.11 13.76
N GLU A 72 5.63 -7.33 14.33
CA GLU A 72 5.34 -6.97 15.73
C GLU A 72 6.05 -7.87 16.74
N TRP A 73 6.54 -9.04 16.32
CA TRP A 73 7.07 -10.08 17.21
C TRP A 73 8.60 -10.18 17.21
N ILE A 74 9.28 -9.54 16.25
CA ILE A 74 10.73 -9.58 16.10
C ILE A 74 11.20 -8.19 15.66
N HIS A 75 11.74 -7.40 16.58
CA HIS A 75 12.21 -6.02 16.32
C HIS A 75 13.25 -5.88 15.19
N ASP A 76 13.83 -6.98 14.72
CA ASP A 76 14.94 -7.00 13.75
C ASP A 76 14.63 -7.71 12.41
N ARG A 77 13.38 -8.07 12.12
CA ARG A 77 13.03 -8.63 10.80
C ARG A 77 12.08 -7.69 10.05
N CYS A 78 12.65 -6.92 9.12
CA CYS A 78 11.91 -6.38 7.99
C CYS A 78 12.06 -7.38 6.84
N GLU A 79 10.95 -7.90 6.34
CA GLU A 79 10.96 -8.59 5.06
C GLU A 79 10.76 -7.55 3.95
N ASP A 80 11.73 -7.50 3.04
CA ASP A 80 11.66 -6.63 1.88
C ASP A 80 10.55 -7.10 0.94
N MET A 81 9.63 -6.21 0.60
CA MET A 81 8.83 -6.39 -0.60
C MET A 81 9.74 -6.28 -1.84
N PRO A 82 9.34 -6.85 -3.00
CA PRO A 82 10.07 -6.62 -4.24
C PRO A 82 10.33 -5.12 -4.46
N ASP A 83 11.53 -4.75 -4.92
CA ASP A 83 12.02 -3.36 -5.05
C ASP A 83 11.01 -2.40 -5.68
N THR A 84 10.16 -2.89 -6.58
CA THR A 84 8.99 -2.17 -7.06
C THR A 84 7.85 -3.14 -7.39
N VAL A 85 6.66 -2.88 -6.85
CA VAL A 85 5.41 -3.53 -7.26
C VAL A 85 4.53 -2.47 -7.92
N CYS A 86 4.36 -2.57 -9.23
CA CYS A 86 3.39 -1.76 -9.98
C CYS A 86 2.10 -2.55 -10.14
N ILE A 87 1.00 -1.99 -9.66
CA ILE A 87 -0.32 -2.59 -9.74
C ILE A 87 -1.19 -1.69 -10.62
N THR A 88 -1.41 -2.13 -11.86
CA THR A 88 -2.08 -1.35 -12.91
C THR A 88 -3.40 -1.95 -13.37
N ASP A 89 -3.77 -3.13 -12.86
CA ASP A 89 -5.03 -3.78 -13.19
C ASP A 89 -5.63 -4.47 -11.97
N GLN A 90 -6.92 -4.80 -12.11
CA GLN A 90 -7.69 -5.29 -11.00
C GLN A 90 -7.19 -6.69 -10.53
N HIS A 91 -6.83 -7.57 -11.46
CA HIS A 91 -6.35 -8.91 -11.12
C HIS A 91 -5.05 -8.87 -10.28
N THR A 92 -4.18 -7.90 -10.57
CA THR A 92 -2.87 -7.75 -9.96
C THR A 92 -2.93 -7.26 -8.51
N PHE A 93 -3.94 -6.49 -8.11
CA PHE A 93 -4.15 -6.16 -6.68
C PHE A 93 -4.54 -7.38 -5.87
N GLY A 94 -5.49 -8.18 -6.38
CA GLY A 94 -5.92 -9.40 -5.71
C GLY A 94 -4.75 -10.38 -5.55
N ASP A 95 -3.89 -10.46 -6.56
CA ASP A 95 -2.67 -11.27 -6.51
C ASP A 95 -1.59 -10.66 -5.62
N ALA A 96 -1.40 -9.35 -5.58
CA ALA A 96 -0.47 -8.68 -4.67
C ALA A 96 -0.90 -8.89 -3.21
N ALA A 97 -2.17 -8.64 -2.88
CA ALA A 97 -2.72 -8.88 -1.55
C ALA A 97 -2.67 -10.37 -1.16
N ARG A 98 -2.89 -11.30 -2.10
CA ARG A 98 -2.75 -12.74 -1.86
C ARG A 98 -1.30 -13.19 -1.72
N ARG A 99 -0.37 -12.64 -2.50
CA ARG A 99 1.07 -12.94 -2.41
C ARG A 99 1.65 -12.45 -1.09
N MET A 100 1.27 -11.24 -0.65
CA MET A 100 1.56 -10.74 0.68
C MET A 100 1.08 -11.76 1.73
N LYS A 101 -0.18 -12.19 1.67
CA LYS A 101 -0.71 -13.21 2.60
C LYS A 101 0.02 -14.56 2.56
N ARG A 102 0.56 -15.01 1.42
CA ARG A 102 1.21 -16.32 1.25
C ARG A 102 2.67 -16.36 1.68
N GLN A 103 3.41 -15.25 1.64
CA GLN A 103 4.81 -15.25 2.09
C GLN A 103 4.96 -15.58 3.60
N LEU A 104 3.89 -15.43 4.39
CA LEU A 104 3.87 -15.81 5.81
C LEU A 104 3.38 -17.24 6.09
N THR A 105 2.71 -17.90 5.15
CA THR A 105 2.37 -19.32 5.29
C THR A 105 3.47 -20.14 4.63
N GLY A 106 4.59 -20.31 5.33
CA GLY A 106 5.62 -21.28 4.97
C GLY A 106 5.16 -22.73 5.16
N TYR A 107 3.95 -23.06 4.70
CA TYR A 107 3.34 -24.39 4.57
C TYR A 107 2.30 -24.38 3.44
#